data_AF-A0A8J6CD96-F1
#
_entry.id   AF-A0A8J6CD96-F1
#
_cell.length_a   1.000
_cell.length_b   1.000
_cell.length_c   1.000
_cell.angle_alpha   90.00
_cell.angle_beta   90.00
_cell.angle_gamma   90.00
#
_symmetry.space_group_name_H-M   'P 1'
#
loop_
_entity.id
_entity.type
_entity.pdbx_description
1 polymer ?
#
loop_
_entity_poly.entity_id
_entity_poly.type
_entity_poly.pdbx_seq_one_letter_code
_entity_poly.pdbx_strand_id
1 'polypeptide(L)'
;MAAKQDPAHKGARAIAADGKTYFSYAQVHEAVSSAAPAIQAFKPDVMVAIGGGGFIPARMLRTELKVPILAVSLELYDDATKTANVQVIKKQWFDETSGVGKLVCGRRVLVVDEVDDTRATLQYCIEELMKSNAPAEVATFCVFNKLKPKKGVLPAGVKMFVGADIPDKWSCFPWDAAAYGRDIRAHEKVARWCAGEEVAAAGSHSVGVRAQLALALAAGCALGALVGIACARR
;
A
#
# COMPACT_ATOMS: atom_id res chain seq x y z
N MET A 1 -15.12 -22.84 4.08
CA MET A 1 -14.94 -22.49 5.50
C MET A 1 -14.41 -21.08 5.56
N ALA A 2 -15.14 -20.15 6.17
CA ALA A 2 -14.70 -18.76 6.29
C ALA A 2 -13.42 -18.73 7.14
N ALA A 3 -12.35 -18.15 6.60
CA ALA A 3 -11.14 -17.92 7.37
C ALA A 3 -11.51 -17.06 8.59
N LYS A 4 -11.30 -17.61 9.80
CA LYS A 4 -11.35 -16.84 11.04
C LYS A 4 -10.35 -15.70 10.88
N GLN A 5 -10.86 -14.48 10.83
CA GLN A 5 -10.06 -13.26 10.95
C GLN A 5 -9.50 -13.27 12.38
N ASP A 6 -8.21 -13.52 12.49
CA ASP A 6 -7.47 -13.42 13.75
C ASP A 6 -7.21 -11.93 14.03
N PRO A 7 -7.76 -11.34 15.11
CA PRO A 7 -7.62 -9.91 15.40
C PRO A 7 -6.28 -9.56 16.06
N ALA A 8 -5.32 -10.48 16.11
CA ALA A 8 -4.07 -10.25 16.82
C ALA A 8 -3.08 -9.39 16.00
N HIS A 9 -2.95 -8.14 16.47
CA HIS A 9 -2.03 -7.06 16.08
C HIS A 9 -2.55 -6.05 15.05
N LYS A 10 -3.01 -4.90 15.55
CA LYS A 10 -2.58 -3.54 15.13
C LYS A 10 -3.35 -2.50 15.95
N GLY A 11 -2.63 -1.56 16.57
CA GLY A 11 -3.19 -0.59 17.51
C GLY A 11 -4.37 0.18 16.94
N ALA A 12 -5.38 0.46 17.78
CA ALA A 12 -6.53 1.24 17.38
C ALA A 12 -6.07 2.60 16.83
N ARG A 13 -6.28 2.84 15.52
CA ARG A 13 -5.99 4.12 14.89
C ARG A 13 -6.89 5.19 15.52
N ALA A 14 -6.29 6.23 16.07
CA ALA A 14 -7.01 7.35 16.66
C ALA A 14 -7.85 8.09 15.61
N ILE A 15 -8.97 8.65 16.07
CA ILE A 15 -9.91 9.41 15.24
C ILE A 15 -9.57 10.89 15.43
N ALA A 16 -9.37 11.61 14.33
CA ALA A 16 -9.09 13.04 14.36
C ALA A 16 -10.32 13.83 14.85
N ALA A 17 -10.11 15.10 15.20
CA ALA A 17 -11.16 15.98 15.73
C ALA A 17 -12.38 16.15 14.80
N ASP A 18 -12.22 15.90 13.50
CA ASP A 18 -13.28 15.93 12.49
C ASP A 18 -14.02 14.58 12.32
N GLY A 19 -13.75 13.60 13.18
CA GLY A 19 -14.37 12.28 13.15
C GLY A 19 -13.80 11.34 12.08
N LYS A 20 -12.71 11.71 11.40
CA LYS A 20 -12.08 10.94 10.32
C LYS A 20 -10.79 10.27 10.75
N THR A 21 -10.34 9.31 9.96
CA THR A 21 -9.06 8.63 10.13
C THR A 21 -8.15 8.97 8.96
N TYR A 22 -6.93 9.42 9.23
CA TYR A 22 -5.98 9.86 8.20
C TYR A 22 -4.88 8.84 7.99
N PHE A 23 -4.46 8.67 6.74
CA PHE A 23 -3.38 7.76 6.33
C PHE A 23 -2.29 8.51 5.58
N SER A 24 -1.03 8.19 5.88
CA SER A 24 0.14 8.72 5.16
C SER A 24 0.49 7.86 3.96
N TYR A 25 1.31 8.39 3.05
CA TYR A 25 1.88 7.58 1.97
C TYR A 25 2.71 6.42 2.50
N ALA A 26 3.47 6.64 3.59
CA ALA A 26 4.28 5.60 4.21
C ALA A 26 3.40 4.46 4.75
N GLN A 27 2.34 4.78 5.49
CA GLN A 27 1.41 3.79 6.05
C GLN A 27 0.67 3.00 4.95
N VAL A 28 0.29 3.66 3.85
CA VAL A 28 -0.29 2.97 2.69
C VAL A 28 0.73 2.01 2.07
N HIS A 29 1.98 2.46 1.87
CA HIS A 29 3.02 1.62 1.28
C HIS A 29 3.36 0.42 2.18
N GLU A 30 3.48 0.62 3.49
CA GLU A 30 3.70 -0.47 4.46
C GLU A 30 2.57 -1.51 4.39
N ALA A 31 1.31 -1.07 4.32
CA ALA A 31 0.17 -1.97 4.17
C ALA A 31 0.23 -2.76 2.85
N VAL A 32 0.60 -2.11 1.73
CA VAL A 32 0.81 -2.77 0.44
C VAL A 32 1.92 -3.82 0.52
N SER A 33 3.10 -3.46 1.02
CA SER A 33 4.23 -4.38 1.12
C SER A 33 3.98 -5.52 2.08
N SER A 34 3.19 -5.31 3.14
CA SER A 34 2.82 -6.39 4.06
C SER A 34 1.96 -7.48 3.40
N ALA A 35 1.14 -7.12 2.40
CA ALA A 35 0.30 -8.07 1.67
C ALA A 35 1.02 -8.73 0.49
N ALA A 36 2.12 -8.13 0.01
CA ALA A 36 2.81 -8.56 -1.20
C ALA A 36 3.25 -10.04 -1.18
N PRO A 37 3.81 -10.62 -0.11
CA PRO A 37 4.20 -12.04 -0.11
C PRO A 37 3.02 -12.99 -0.39
N ALA A 38 1.85 -12.73 0.21
CA ALA A 38 0.66 -13.54 0.00
C ALA A 38 0.12 -13.39 -1.44
N ILE A 39 0.18 -12.17 -1.98
CA ILE A 39 -0.22 -11.88 -3.36
C ILE A 39 0.77 -12.52 -4.36
N GLN A 40 2.07 -12.53 -4.06
CA GLN A 40 3.07 -13.23 -4.87
C GLN A 40 2.79 -14.73 -4.94
N ALA A 41 2.32 -15.34 -3.85
CA ALA A 41 1.91 -16.74 -3.84
C ALA A 41 0.69 -17.02 -4.74
N PHE A 42 -0.20 -16.04 -4.92
CA PHE A 42 -1.28 -16.11 -5.91
C PHE A 42 -0.77 -16.03 -7.37
N LYS A 43 0.43 -15.48 -7.59
CA LYS A 43 1.10 -15.36 -8.90
C LYS A 43 0.21 -14.68 -9.95
N PRO A 44 -0.30 -13.46 -9.73
CA PRO A 44 -1.12 -12.79 -10.73
C PRO A 44 -0.34 -12.62 -12.05
N ASP A 45 -1.03 -12.72 -13.18
CA ASP A 45 -0.48 -12.43 -14.51
C ASP A 45 -0.68 -10.95 -14.88
N VAL A 46 -1.74 -10.32 -14.35
CA VAL A 46 -2.11 -8.92 -14.60
C VAL A 46 -2.85 -8.35 -13.39
N MET A 47 -2.67 -7.05 -13.13
CA MET A 47 -3.49 -6.29 -12.18
C MET A 47 -4.54 -5.46 -12.92
N VAL A 48 -5.76 -5.42 -12.38
CA VAL A 48 -6.81 -4.47 -12.77
C VAL A 48 -6.98 -3.48 -11.62
N ALA A 49 -6.48 -2.27 -11.79
CA ALA A 49 -6.59 -1.21 -10.79
C ALA A 49 -7.89 -0.42 -11.00
N ILE A 50 -8.69 -0.34 -9.94
CA ILE A 50 -9.89 0.49 -9.91
C ILE A 50 -9.47 1.95 -9.71
N GLY A 51 -9.94 2.81 -10.60
CA GLY A 51 -9.53 4.20 -10.71
C GLY A 51 -10.03 5.06 -9.56
N GLY A 52 -9.31 6.15 -9.31
CA GLY A 52 -9.39 6.89 -8.06
C GLY A 52 -8.26 6.45 -7.13
N GLY A 53 -8.57 5.72 -6.07
CA GLY A 53 -7.58 5.33 -5.06
C GLY A 53 -6.78 4.07 -5.40
N GLY A 54 -7.29 3.12 -6.19
CA GLY A 54 -6.58 1.87 -6.52
C GLY A 54 -5.32 2.00 -7.41
N PHE A 55 -5.15 3.13 -8.11
CA PHE A 55 -3.96 3.35 -8.96
C PHE A 55 -2.65 3.42 -8.19
N ILE A 56 -2.63 4.11 -7.06
CA ILE A 56 -1.42 4.30 -6.25
C ILE A 56 -0.97 2.97 -5.62
N PRO A 57 -1.84 2.20 -4.94
CA PRO A 57 -1.53 0.87 -4.44
C PRO A 57 -1.09 -0.10 -5.53
N ALA A 58 -1.77 -0.11 -6.68
CA ALA A 58 -1.37 -0.97 -7.80
C ALA A 58 0.05 -0.64 -8.29
N ARG A 59 0.40 0.65 -8.38
CA ARG A 59 1.74 1.06 -8.75
C ARG A 59 2.76 0.69 -7.67
N MET A 60 2.48 0.89 -6.39
CA MET A 60 3.36 0.46 -5.29
C MET A 60 3.64 -1.05 -5.39
N LEU A 61 2.57 -1.84 -5.46
CA LEU A 61 2.61 -3.30 -5.51
C LEU A 61 3.35 -3.85 -6.75
N ARG A 62 3.23 -3.18 -7.91
CA ARG A 62 3.95 -3.56 -9.13
C ARG A 62 5.46 -3.59 -8.97
N THR A 63 6.04 -2.79 -8.06
CA THR A 63 7.49 -2.82 -7.79
C THR A 63 7.92 -4.20 -7.28
N GLU A 64 7.04 -4.88 -6.55
CA GLU A 64 7.29 -6.18 -5.95
C GLU A 64 6.86 -7.33 -6.86
N LEU A 65 5.70 -7.19 -7.54
CA LEU A 65 5.14 -8.26 -8.39
C LEU A 65 5.68 -8.27 -9.83
N LYS A 66 6.05 -7.10 -10.37
CA LYS A 66 6.51 -6.90 -11.75
C LYS A 66 5.52 -7.34 -12.83
N VAL A 67 4.22 -7.28 -12.54
CA VAL A 67 3.12 -7.58 -13.49
C VAL A 67 2.52 -6.29 -14.09
N PRO A 68 1.94 -6.35 -15.30
CA PRO A 68 1.30 -5.17 -15.90
C PRO A 68 0.05 -4.73 -15.13
N ILE A 69 -0.33 -3.46 -15.31
CA ILE A 69 -1.53 -2.85 -14.72
C ILE A 69 -2.45 -2.41 -15.87
N LEU A 70 -3.71 -2.82 -15.76
CA LEU A 70 -4.84 -2.28 -16.52
C LEU A 70 -5.64 -1.35 -15.62
N ALA A 71 -6.12 -0.24 -16.17
CA ALA A 71 -6.88 0.77 -15.43
C ALA A 71 -8.36 0.73 -15.82
N VAL A 72 -9.24 0.66 -14.83
CA VAL A 72 -10.70 0.79 -15.00
C VAL A 72 -11.19 1.95 -14.14
N SER A 73 -12.33 2.55 -14.48
CA SER A 73 -12.95 3.59 -13.65
C SER A 73 -14.40 3.23 -13.40
N LEU A 74 -14.73 3.04 -12.13
CA LEU A 74 -16.05 2.64 -11.65
C LEU A 74 -16.56 3.69 -10.65
N GLU A 75 -17.79 4.13 -10.82
CA GLU A 75 -18.39 5.18 -10.00
C GLU A 75 -19.61 4.63 -9.25
N LEU A 76 -19.47 4.45 -7.93
CA LEU A 76 -20.59 4.17 -7.02
C LEU A 76 -21.06 5.42 -6.28
N TYR A 77 -20.18 6.41 -6.11
CA TYR A 77 -20.50 7.67 -5.46
C TYR A 77 -20.34 8.78 -6.48
N ASP A 78 -21.38 9.59 -6.64
CA ASP A 78 -21.35 10.75 -7.52
C ASP A 78 -20.81 11.94 -6.72
N ASP A 79 -19.60 12.36 -7.07
CA ASP A 79 -18.91 13.50 -6.43
C ASP A 79 -19.63 14.84 -6.65
N ALA A 80 -20.38 14.98 -7.75
CA ALA A 80 -21.12 16.20 -8.05
C ALA A 80 -22.36 16.33 -7.14
N THR A 81 -23.10 15.24 -6.96
CA THR A 81 -24.31 15.23 -6.12
C THR A 81 -24.04 14.87 -4.67
N LYS A 82 -22.84 14.36 -4.35
CA LYS A 82 -22.47 13.82 -3.03
C LYS A 82 -23.43 12.72 -2.57
N THR A 83 -23.89 11.89 -3.50
CA THR A 83 -24.81 10.78 -3.21
C THR A 83 -24.30 9.47 -3.78
N ALA A 84 -24.67 8.36 -3.13
CA ALA A 84 -24.38 7.03 -3.67
C ALA A 84 -25.36 6.69 -4.79
N ASN A 85 -24.83 6.29 -5.94
CA ASN A 85 -25.61 5.72 -7.03
C ASN A 85 -26.28 4.41 -6.58
N VAL A 86 -27.44 4.12 -7.17
CA VAL A 86 -28.16 2.85 -6.93
C VAL A 86 -27.36 1.66 -7.46
N GLN A 87 -26.59 1.87 -8.52
CA GLN A 87 -25.73 0.87 -9.17
C GLN A 87 -24.37 1.46 -9.48
N VAL A 88 -23.36 0.59 -9.59
CA VAL A 88 -22.01 0.98 -10.01
C VAL A 88 -22.04 1.34 -11.50
N ILE A 89 -21.52 2.52 -11.85
CA ILE A 89 -21.42 3.00 -13.23
C ILE A 89 -20.01 2.73 -13.75
N LYS A 90 -19.89 2.01 -14.87
CA LYS A 90 -18.62 1.82 -15.58
C LYS A 90 -18.32 3.03 -16.46
N LYS A 91 -17.37 3.88 -16.06
CA LYS A 91 -16.95 5.06 -16.82
C LYS A 91 -15.85 4.75 -17.83
N GLN A 92 -14.91 3.90 -17.43
CA GLN A 92 -13.77 3.49 -18.25
C GLN A 92 -13.52 2.00 -18.09
N TRP A 93 -13.30 1.34 -19.23
CA TRP A 93 -12.79 -0.03 -19.30
C TRP A 93 -11.47 -0.05 -20.06
N PHE A 94 -10.65 -1.07 -19.84
CA PHE A 94 -9.42 -1.23 -20.60
C PHE A 94 -9.71 -1.75 -22.02
N ASP A 95 -8.78 -1.52 -22.94
CA ASP A 95 -8.83 -2.12 -24.28
C ASP A 95 -8.47 -3.61 -24.21
N GLU A 96 -9.49 -4.46 -24.36
CA GLU A 96 -9.38 -5.92 -24.33
C GLU A 96 -8.57 -6.48 -25.51
N THR A 97 -8.46 -5.73 -26.61
CA THR A 97 -7.72 -6.14 -27.81
C THR A 97 -6.22 -5.83 -27.71
N SER A 98 -5.83 -4.98 -26.76
CA SER A 98 -4.44 -4.64 -26.49
C SER A 98 -3.63 -5.86 -26.02
N GLY A 99 -2.31 -5.81 -26.18
CA GLY A 99 -1.42 -6.90 -25.75
C GLY A 99 -1.54 -7.23 -24.26
N VAL A 100 -1.79 -6.22 -23.42
CA VAL A 100 -2.00 -6.40 -21.97
C VAL A 100 -3.45 -6.79 -21.67
N GLY A 101 -4.44 -6.22 -22.35
CA GLY A 101 -5.86 -6.55 -22.16
C GLY A 101 -6.15 -8.03 -22.41
N LYS A 102 -5.49 -8.63 -23.40
CA LYS A 102 -5.57 -10.07 -23.67
C LYS A 102 -5.10 -10.96 -22.51
N LEU A 103 -4.28 -10.44 -21.60
CA LEU A 103 -3.83 -11.18 -20.41
C LEU A 103 -4.94 -11.38 -19.38
N VAL A 104 -6.11 -10.76 -19.52
CA VAL A 104 -7.21 -11.00 -18.58
C VAL A 104 -7.87 -12.36 -18.83
N CYS A 105 -7.96 -12.79 -20.10
CA CYS A 105 -8.62 -14.04 -20.48
C CYS A 105 -7.77 -15.27 -20.16
N GLY A 106 -8.36 -16.23 -19.44
CA GLY A 106 -7.71 -17.50 -19.09
C GLY A 106 -6.50 -17.37 -18.15
N ARG A 107 -6.36 -16.25 -17.44
CA ARG A 107 -5.21 -15.96 -16.56
C ARG A 107 -5.63 -15.59 -15.14
N ARG A 108 -4.65 -15.45 -14.25
CA ARG A 108 -4.87 -15.02 -12.86
C ARG A 108 -4.87 -13.50 -12.78
N VAL A 109 -6.00 -12.93 -12.40
CA VAL A 109 -6.21 -11.48 -12.34
C VAL A 109 -6.27 -11.03 -10.89
N LEU A 110 -5.53 -9.97 -10.56
CA LEU A 110 -5.62 -9.29 -9.27
C LEU A 110 -6.32 -7.94 -9.44
N VAL A 111 -7.52 -7.80 -8.87
CA VAL A 111 -8.22 -6.51 -8.79
C VAL A 111 -7.66 -5.72 -7.61
N VAL A 112 -7.27 -4.46 -7.81
CA VAL A 112 -6.63 -3.63 -6.78
C VAL A 112 -7.43 -2.37 -6.53
N ASP A 113 -7.68 -2.08 -5.25
CA ASP A 113 -8.40 -0.88 -4.78
C ASP A 113 -7.79 -0.37 -3.46
N GLU A 114 -8.10 0.86 -3.03
CA GLU A 114 -7.59 1.38 -1.75
C GLU A 114 -8.36 0.85 -0.54
N VAL A 115 -9.68 0.69 -0.64
CA VAL A 115 -10.53 0.36 0.50
C VAL A 115 -11.68 -0.57 0.16
N ASP A 116 -11.84 -1.65 0.94
CA ASP A 116 -13.10 -2.40 0.99
C ASP A 116 -14.01 -1.76 2.05
N ASP A 117 -14.93 -0.88 1.62
CA ASP A 117 -15.98 -0.31 2.48
C ASP A 117 -17.23 -1.21 2.49
N THR A 118 -18.11 -1.03 1.51
CA THR A 118 -19.37 -1.77 1.37
C THR A 118 -19.24 -3.02 0.50
N ARG A 119 -18.07 -3.22 -0.15
CA ARG A 119 -17.75 -4.26 -1.13
C ARG A 119 -18.47 -4.19 -2.47
N ALA A 120 -19.36 -3.23 -2.68
CA ALA A 120 -20.16 -3.13 -3.91
C ALA A 120 -19.31 -2.91 -5.17
N THR A 121 -18.30 -2.03 -5.11
CA THR A 121 -17.40 -1.75 -6.25
C THR A 121 -16.59 -2.98 -6.65
N LEU A 122 -16.02 -3.69 -5.67
CA LEU A 122 -15.26 -4.92 -5.90
C LEU A 122 -16.14 -6.00 -6.52
N GLN A 123 -17.33 -6.24 -5.96
CA GLN A 123 -18.28 -7.20 -6.51
C GLN A 123 -18.56 -6.90 -7.98
N TYR A 124 -18.95 -5.67 -8.31
CA TYR A 124 -19.26 -5.28 -9.67
C TYR A 124 -18.07 -5.49 -10.62
N CYS A 125 -16.87 -5.04 -10.23
CA CYS A 125 -15.67 -5.17 -11.05
C CYS A 125 -15.38 -6.64 -11.39
N ILE A 126 -15.50 -7.51 -10.41
CA ILE A 126 -15.19 -8.94 -10.56
C ILE A 126 -16.25 -9.64 -11.40
N GLU A 127 -17.54 -9.39 -11.13
CA GLU A 127 -18.63 -9.95 -11.92
C GLU A 127 -18.50 -9.54 -13.40
N GLU A 128 -18.12 -8.29 -13.65
CA GLU A 128 -17.92 -7.79 -15.00
C GLU A 128 -16.70 -8.42 -15.68
N LEU A 129 -15.57 -8.58 -14.98
CA LEU A 129 -14.39 -9.31 -15.49
C LEU A 129 -14.73 -10.78 -15.80
N MET A 130 -15.45 -11.45 -14.90
CA MET A 130 -15.86 -12.85 -15.08
C MET A 130 -16.77 -13.01 -16.30
N LYS A 131 -17.73 -12.09 -16.45
CA LYS A 131 -18.68 -12.09 -17.56
C LYS A 131 -18.02 -11.80 -18.90
N SER A 132 -17.17 -10.78 -18.97
CA SER A 132 -16.68 -10.24 -20.24
C SER A 132 -15.33 -10.82 -20.67
N ASN A 133 -14.53 -11.34 -19.73
CA ASN A 133 -13.15 -11.72 -20.02
C ASN A 133 -12.77 -13.15 -19.64
N ALA A 134 -13.61 -13.89 -18.90
CA ALA A 134 -13.34 -15.29 -18.52
C ALA A 134 -11.91 -15.55 -17.95
N PRO A 135 -11.49 -14.84 -16.88
CA PRO A 135 -10.23 -15.13 -16.19
C PRO A 135 -10.22 -16.56 -15.61
N ALA A 136 -9.03 -17.16 -15.50
CA ALA A 136 -8.88 -18.48 -14.91
C ALA A 136 -9.04 -18.44 -13.38
N GLU A 137 -8.57 -17.37 -12.73
CA GLU A 137 -8.74 -17.13 -11.30
C GLU A 137 -8.76 -15.62 -11.05
N VAL A 138 -9.57 -15.17 -10.10
CA VAL A 138 -9.62 -13.77 -9.69
C VAL A 138 -9.33 -13.68 -8.20
N ALA A 139 -8.46 -12.73 -7.83
CA ALA A 139 -8.31 -12.29 -6.46
C ALA A 139 -8.47 -10.77 -6.38
N THR A 140 -8.73 -10.26 -5.19
CA THR A 140 -8.75 -8.83 -4.90
C THR A 140 -7.67 -8.48 -3.89
N PHE A 141 -7.18 -7.25 -3.96
CA PHE A 141 -6.37 -6.64 -2.92
C PHE A 141 -6.89 -5.24 -2.61
N CYS A 142 -7.21 -5.01 -1.34
CA CYS A 142 -7.46 -3.68 -0.81
C CYS A 142 -6.39 -3.31 0.20
N VAL A 143 -5.92 -2.06 0.19
CA VAL A 143 -4.97 -1.58 1.21
C VAL A 143 -5.61 -1.71 2.59
N PHE A 144 -6.85 -1.25 2.72
CA PHE A 144 -7.60 -1.32 3.97
C PHE A 144 -8.96 -2.00 3.81
N ASN A 145 -9.36 -2.78 4.81
CA ASN A 145 -10.70 -3.34 4.92
C ASN A 145 -11.43 -2.73 6.12
N LYS A 146 -12.58 -2.10 5.89
CA LYS A 146 -13.40 -1.58 6.99
C LYS A 146 -14.12 -2.72 7.72
N LEU A 147 -13.94 -2.79 9.03
CA LEU A 147 -14.63 -3.74 9.90
C LEU A 147 -16.09 -3.35 10.10
N LYS A 148 -16.93 -3.74 9.13
CA LYS A 148 -18.37 -3.51 9.10
C LYS A 148 -19.09 -4.59 8.29
N PRO A 149 -20.41 -4.78 8.48
CA PRO A 149 -21.23 -5.59 7.59
C PRO A 149 -21.12 -5.09 6.14
N LYS A 150 -20.87 -6.02 5.22
CA LYS A 150 -20.70 -5.72 3.79
C LYS A 150 -22.03 -5.87 3.07
N LYS A 151 -22.30 -4.97 2.12
CA LYS A 151 -23.49 -5.03 1.27
C LYS A 151 -23.24 -5.91 0.05
N GLY A 152 -22.03 -5.83 -0.51
CA GLY A 152 -21.60 -6.66 -1.63
C GLY A 152 -21.12 -8.04 -1.20
N VAL A 153 -21.23 -9.00 -2.11
CA VAL A 153 -20.78 -10.38 -1.95
C VAL A 153 -19.81 -10.68 -3.08
N LEU A 154 -18.58 -11.13 -2.76
CA LEU A 154 -17.66 -11.56 -3.81
C LEU A 154 -18.16 -12.88 -4.41
N PRO A 155 -18.05 -13.07 -5.74
CA PRO A 155 -18.32 -14.36 -6.37
C PRO A 155 -17.53 -15.52 -5.74
N ALA A 156 -18.07 -16.73 -5.86
CA ALA A 156 -17.43 -17.91 -5.30
C ALA A 156 -16.03 -18.14 -5.88
N GLY A 157 -15.09 -18.58 -5.04
CA GLY A 157 -13.70 -18.86 -5.45
C GLY A 157 -12.78 -17.64 -5.51
N VAL A 158 -13.30 -16.42 -5.35
CA VAL A 158 -12.50 -15.19 -5.31
C VAL A 158 -11.77 -15.09 -3.98
N LYS A 159 -10.43 -14.98 -4.04
CA LYS A 159 -9.59 -14.71 -2.87
C LYS A 159 -9.54 -13.22 -2.59
N MET A 160 -9.55 -12.83 -1.32
CA MET A 160 -9.41 -11.44 -0.91
C MET A 160 -8.16 -11.26 -0.05
N PHE A 161 -7.28 -10.36 -0.47
CA PHE A 161 -6.11 -9.90 0.27
C PHE A 161 -6.37 -8.52 0.84
N VAL A 162 -5.87 -8.27 2.06
CA VAL A 162 -5.99 -6.99 2.75
C VAL A 162 -4.66 -6.62 3.38
N GLY A 163 -4.27 -5.35 3.33
CA GLY A 163 -3.06 -4.87 4.03
C GLY A 163 -3.29 -4.69 5.53
N ALA A 164 -4.43 -4.11 5.90
CA ALA A 164 -4.88 -4.05 7.28
C ALA A 164 -6.41 -3.91 7.41
N ASP A 165 -6.95 -4.42 8.51
CA ASP A 165 -8.30 -4.10 8.95
C ASP A 165 -8.32 -2.75 9.68
N ILE A 166 -9.35 -1.94 9.42
CA ILE A 166 -9.52 -0.60 10.00
C ILE A 166 -10.94 -0.39 10.54
N PRO A 167 -11.15 0.52 11.51
CA PRO A 167 -12.48 0.87 11.99
C PRO A 167 -13.40 1.41 10.87
N ASP A 168 -14.71 1.27 11.05
CA ASP A 168 -15.72 1.88 10.16
C ASP A 168 -15.81 3.39 10.39
N LYS A 169 -14.81 4.10 9.89
CA LYS A 169 -14.70 5.55 9.86
C LYS A 169 -14.33 6.01 8.46
N TRP A 170 -14.53 7.31 8.20
CA TRP A 170 -14.08 7.88 6.94
C TRP A 170 -12.55 7.82 6.86
N SER A 171 -12.03 7.28 5.76
CA SER A 171 -10.60 7.11 5.51
C SER A 171 -10.13 8.25 4.62
N CYS A 172 -9.22 9.07 5.15
CA CYS A 172 -8.61 10.19 4.45
C CYS A 172 -7.24 9.78 3.91
N PHE A 173 -7.17 9.61 2.60
CA PHE A 173 -5.93 9.23 1.90
C PHE A 173 -5.11 10.45 1.49
N PRO A 174 -3.78 10.31 1.34
CA PRO A 174 -2.89 11.45 1.16
C PRO A 174 -3.00 12.11 -0.23
N TRP A 175 -3.48 11.38 -1.25
CA TRP A 175 -3.75 11.95 -2.57
C TRP A 175 -4.98 12.87 -2.58
N ASP A 176 -5.87 12.77 -1.58
CA ASP A 176 -7.07 13.60 -1.44
C ASP A 176 -6.89 14.73 -0.41
N ALA A 177 -5.67 15.00 0.04
CA ALA A 177 -5.39 15.96 1.12
C ALA A 177 -6.05 17.34 0.90
N ALA A 178 -6.00 17.85 -0.33
CA ALA A 178 -6.60 19.13 -0.69
C ALA A 178 -8.13 19.13 -0.54
N ALA A 179 -8.80 18.01 -0.81
CA ALA A 179 -10.25 17.86 -0.61
C ALA A 179 -10.65 17.92 0.87
N TYR A 180 -9.70 17.70 1.78
CA TYR A 180 -9.88 17.86 3.23
C TYR A 180 -9.40 19.22 3.75
N GLY A 181 -9.09 20.18 2.86
CA GLY A 181 -8.61 21.51 3.21
C GLY A 181 -7.20 21.51 3.81
N ARG A 182 -6.35 20.56 3.41
CA ARG A 182 -4.98 20.40 3.93
C ARG A 182 -3.97 20.33 2.79
N ASP A 183 -2.77 20.84 3.04
CA ASP A 183 -1.60 20.44 2.24
C ASP A 183 -1.10 19.05 2.68
N ILE A 184 -0.20 18.47 1.89
CA ILE A 184 0.31 17.13 2.15
C ILE A 184 1.10 17.01 3.46
N ARG A 185 1.79 18.07 3.92
CA ARG A 185 2.57 18.05 5.17
C ARG A 185 1.65 18.12 6.39
N ALA A 186 0.57 18.88 6.30
CA ALA A 186 -0.46 18.95 7.33
C ALA A 186 -1.23 17.62 7.41
N HIS A 187 -1.59 17.02 6.27
CA HIS A 187 -2.21 15.69 6.21
C HIS A 187 -1.30 14.63 6.84
N GLU A 188 -0.01 14.63 6.50
CA GLU A 188 1.00 13.72 7.07
C GLU A 188 1.03 13.78 8.60
N LYS A 189 1.09 14.99 9.19
CA LYS A 189 1.10 15.15 10.65
C LYS A 189 -0.13 14.52 11.32
N VAL A 190 -1.32 14.71 10.74
CA VAL A 190 -2.56 14.14 11.27
C VAL A 190 -2.56 12.61 11.10
N ALA A 191 -2.09 12.10 9.97
CA ALA A 191 -2.00 10.66 9.72
C ALA A 191 -1.06 9.94 10.69
N ARG A 192 0.10 10.54 10.99
CA ARG A 192 1.06 10.01 11.99
C ARG A 192 0.47 10.03 13.39
N TRP A 193 -0.19 11.14 13.76
CA TRP A 193 -0.91 11.22 15.03
C TRP A 193 -2.02 10.16 15.12
N CYS A 194 -2.80 9.95 14.05
CA CYS A 194 -3.83 8.91 13.99
C CYS A 194 -3.22 7.52 14.23
N ALA A 195 -2.03 7.25 13.71
CA ALA A 195 -1.33 5.99 13.89
C ALA A 195 -0.62 5.84 15.26
N GLY A 196 -0.60 6.89 16.10
CA GLY A 196 0.17 6.89 17.34
C GLY A 196 1.68 6.91 17.11
N GLU A 197 2.12 7.32 15.92
CA GLU A 197 3.55 7.50 15.63
C GLU A 197 4.03 8.77 16.34
N GLU A 198 4.98 8.62 17.27
CA GLU A 198 5.59 9.78 17.93
C GLU A 198 6.15 10.75 16.88
N VAL A 199 5.73 12.01 16.98
CA VAL A 199 6.43 13.09 16.31
C VAL A 199 7.61 13.39 17.22
N ALA A 200 8.77 12.78 16.97
CA ALA A 200 10.01 13.25 17.57
C ALA A 200 10.08 14.76 17.29
N ALA A 201 9.94 15.56 18.34
CA ALA A 201 10.07 17.01 18.24
C ALA A 201 11.40 17.25 17.52
N ALA A 202 11.37 18.04 16.45
CA ALA A 202 12.57 18.40 15.71
C ALA A 202 13.55 19.01 16.71
N GLY A 203 14.51 18.18 17.16
CA GLY A 203 15.47 18.55 18.16
C GLY A 203 16.25 19.74 17.65
N SER A 204 16.20 20.82 18.43
CA SER A 204 17.13 21.93 18.34
C SER A 204 18.53 21.36 18.14
N HIS A 205 19.12 21.61 16.97
CA HIS A 205 20.53 21.38 16.76
C HIS A 205 21.29 22.41 17.60
N SER A 206 21.48 22.11 18.88
CA SER A 206 22.61 22.67 19.61
C SER A 206 23.83 21.91 19.09
N VAL A 207 24.67 22.62 18.33
CA VAL A 207 25.99 22.14 17.94
C VAL A 207 26.83 22.07 19.22
N GLY A 208 26.78 20.93 19.89
CA GLY A 208 27.67 20.61 21.00
C GLY A 208 29.06 20.28 20.46
N VAL A 209 29.97 21.25 20.53
CA VAL A 209 31.41 21.01 20.37
C VAL A 209 31.84 20.00 21.44
N ARG A 210 32.12 18.77 21.05
CA ARG A 210 32.80 17.78 21.90
C ARG A 210 34.30 17.89 21.67
N ALA A 211 35.00 18.52 22.61
CA ALA A 211 36.45 18.36 22.74
C ALA A 211 36.75 16.92 23.17
N GLN A 212 37.40 16.14 22.31
CA GLN A 212 37.92 14.82 22.66
C GLN A 212 39.23 14.98 23.43
N LEU A 213 39.21 14.55 24.69
CA LEU A 213 40.41 14.29 25.49
C LEU A 213 40.90 12.89 25.13
N ALA A 214 42.03 12.76 24.43
CA ALA A 214 42.69 11.49 24.17
C ALA A 214 43.85 11.31 25.16
N LEU A 215 43.67 10.41 26.12
CA LEU A 215 44.71 9.88 26.99
C LEU A 215 45.35 8.67 26.29
N ALA A 216 46.67 8.70 26.05
CA ALA A 216 47.42 7.56 25.53
C ALA A 216 48.63 7.25 26.42
N LEU A 217 48.56 6.09 27.09
CA LEU A 217 49.62 5.30 27.72
C LEU A 217 49.32 3.85 27.25
N ALA A 218 50.22 2.95 26.86
CA ALA A 218 51.68 2.92 26.79
C ALA A 218 52.12 1.68 25.95
N ALA A 219 53.44 1.53 25.80
CA ALA A 219 54.24 0.33 25.41
C ALA A 219 54.43 0.08 23.89
N GLY A 220 55.65 -0.11 23.37
CA GLY A 220 56.93 -0.33 24.03
C GLY A 220 58.08 -0.62 23.06
N CYS A 221 59.26 -0.84 23.66
CA CYS A 221 60.48 -1.49 23.16
C CYS A 221 61.24 -0.92 21.94
N ALA A 222 62.46 -0.52 22.25
CA ALA A 222 63.58 -0.31 21.34
C ALA A 222 64.26 -1.65 20.93
N LEU A 223 65.24 -1.51 20.02
CA LEU A 223 66.06 -2.51 19.30
C LEU A 223 65.33 -3.11 18.09
N GLY A 224 65.86 -3.13 16.86
CA GLY A 224 67.21 -2.88 16.35
C GLY A 224 67.51 -3.92 15.26
N ALA A 225 67.98 -3.47 14.09
CA ALA A 225 68.44 -4.26 12.92
C ALA A 225 67.30 -4.96 12.12
N LEU A 226 67.28 -5.07 10.77
CA LEU A 226 68.30 -5.04 9.73
C LEU A 226 67.66 -4.60 8.38
N VAL A 227 68.47 -3.87 7.59
CA VAL A 227 68.52 -3.77 6.12
C VAL A 227 68.12 -5.09 5.44
N GLY A 228 67.44 -5.21 4.30
CA GLY A 228 67.13 -4.35 3.16
C GLY A 228 66.96 -5.27 1.94
N ILE A 229 65.83 -5.12 1.24
CA ILE A 229 65.55 -5.34 -0.19
C ILE A 229 66.13 -6.58 -0.91
N ALA A 230 65.18 -7.31 -1.50
CA ALA A 230 65.23 -8.37 -2.52
C ALA A 230 66.33 -8.30 -3.61
N CYS A 231 66.87 -9.48 -3.95
CA CYS A 231 66.72 -10.20 -5.25
C CYS A 231 66.35 -9.32 -6.47
N ALA A 232 66.97 -9.35 -7.65
CA ALA A 232 67.95 -10.24 -8.28
C ALA A 232 68.56 -9.51 -9.51
N ARG A 233 69.79 -9.88 -9.88
CA ARG A 233 70.31 -9.76 -11.25
C ARG A 233 71.10 -11.02 -11.59
N ARG A 234 70.50 -11.92 -12.35
CA ARG A 234 70.98 -12.58 -13.59
C ARG A 234 70.14 -13.80 -13.88
#